data_AF-A0A2P5K6S4-F1
#
_entry.id   AF-A0A2P5K6S4-F1
#
_cell.length_a   1.000
_cell.length_b   1.000
_cell.length_c   1.000
_cell.angle_alpha   90.00
_cell.angle_beta   90.00
_cell.angle_gamma   90.00
#
_symmetry.space_group_name_H-M   'P 1'
#
loop_
_entity.id
_entity.type
_entity.pdbx_description
1 polymer ?
#
loop_
_entity_poly.entity_id
_entity_poly.type
_entity_poly.pdbx_seq_one_letter_code
_entity_poly.pdbx_strand_id
1 'polypeptide(L)'
;MQASITPVTYELTTAQTEIWLAQQLHPDSPVYNIAQYTVIDGVIDAAVFEAALRQVIDEADTLRLQFVDSDDGLRQRIGAPAWS
;
A
#
# COMPACT_ATOMS: atom_id res chain seq x y z
N MET A 1 -32.40 -7.16 2.60
CA MET A 1 -31.76 -5.91 2.17
C MET A 1 -30.47 -5.76 2.98
N GLN A 2 -29.34 -6.25 2.44
CA GLN A 2 -28.04 -6.05 3.10
C GLN A 2 -27.64 -4.59 2.89
N ALA A 3 -27.43 -3.86 3.98
CA ALA A 3 -26.88 -2.52 3.91
C ALA A 3 -25.41 -2.66 3.45
N SER A 4 -25.14 -2.28 2.21
CA SER A 4 -23.76 -2.13 1.72
C SER A 4 -23.15 -0.94 2.45
N ILE A 5 -22.23 -1.19 3.38
CA ILE A 5 -21.47 -0.13 4.03
C ILE A 5 -20.43 0.34 3.01
N THR A 6 -20.57 1.55 2.49
CA THR A 6 -19.53 2.15 1.66
C THR A 6 -18.27 2.32 2.51
N PRO A 7 -17.14 1.72 2.12
CA PRO A 7 -15.91 1.82 2.89
C PRO A 7 -15.42 3.27 2.95
N VAL A 8 -15.05 3.73 4.15
CA VAL A 8 -14.55 5.09 4.37
C VAL A 8 -13.23 5.27 3.62
N THR A 9 -13.13 6.34 2.84
CA THR A 9 -11.92 6.74 2.12
C THR A 9 -11.46 8.13 2.57
N TYR A 10 -10.19 8.44 2.34
CA TYR A 10 -9.53 9.69 2.66
C TYR A 10 -8.93 10.33 1.41
N GLU A 11 -8.78 11.66 1.44
CA GLU A 11 -8.05 12.42 0.42
C GLU A 11 -6.58 12.03 0.39
N LEU A 12 -5.93 12.22 -0.77
CA LEU A 12 -4.48 12.17 -0.87
C LEU A 12 -3.85 13.38 -0.18
N THR A 13 -2.66 13.18 0.39
CA THR A 13 -1.79 14.30 0.76
C THR A 13 -1.32 15.02 -0.50
N THR A 14 -0.90 16.28 -0.37
CA THR A 14 -0.37 17.06 -1.51
C THR A 14 0.76 16.33 -2.24
N ALA A 15 1.69 15.71 -1.50
CA ALA A 15 2.79 14.94 -2.09
C ALA A 15 2.31 13.69 -2.85
N GLN A 16 1.31 12.97 -2.30
CA GLN A 16 0.71 11.83 -3.00
C GLN A 16 -0.01 12.27 -4.29
N THR A 17 -0.71 13.41 -4.27
CA THR A 17 -1.36 13.98 -5.46
C THR A 17 -0.36 14.32 -6.56
N GLU A 18 0.78 14.93 -6.22
CA GLU A 18 1.83 15.26 -7.19
C GLU A 18 2.43 14.01 -7.83
N ILE A 19 2.72 12.97 -7.04
CA ILE A 19 3.20 11.68 -7.54
C ILE A 19 2.16 11.04 -8.46
N TRP A 20 0.89 11.01 -8.06
CA TRP A 20 -0.19 10.40 -8.85
C TRP A 20 -0.36 11.11 -10.20
N LEU A 21 -0.43 12.45 -10.20
CA LEU A 21 -0.55 13.22 -11.44
C LEU A 21 0.63 12.99 -12.37
N ALA A 22 1.85 12.91 -11.84
CA ALA A 22 3.03 12.67 -12.63
C ALA A 22 3.09 11.21 -13.17
N GLN A 23 2.68 10.22 -12.38
CA GLN A 23 2.55 8.83 -12.84
C GLN A 23 1.50 8.69 -13.94
N GLN A 24 0.38 9.42 -13.88
CA GLN A 24 -0.67 9.41 -14.91
C GLN A 24 -0.20 9.92 -16.28
N LEU A 25 0.82 10.80 -16.33
CA LEU A 25 1.41 11.27 -17.58
C LEU A 25 2.23 10.17 -18.28
N HIS A 26 2.81 9.27 -17.51
CA HIS A 26 3.64 8.15 -17.99
C HIS A 26 3.30 6.87 -17.23
N PRO A 27 2.13 6.24 -17.47
CA PRO A 27 1.62 5.15 -16.65
C PRO A 27 2.51 3.91 -16.64
N ASP A 28 3.28 3.68 -17.70
CA ASP A 28 4.20 2.55 -17.82
C ASP A 28 5.59 2.81 -17.19
N SER A 29 5.83 4.04 -16.71
CA SER A 29 7.12 4.43 -16.15
C SER A 29 7.28 3.94 -14.71
N PRO A 30 8.34 3.19 -14.35
CA PRO A 30 8.54 2.66 -13.00
C PRO A 30 9.30 3.63 -12.07
N VAL A 31 9.48 4.90 -12.46
CA VAL A 31 10.39 5.85 -11.79
C VAL A 31 10.03 6.18 -10.34
N TYR A 32 8.79 5.90 -9.92
CA TYR A 32 8.33 6.10 -8.54
C TYR A 32 8.51 4.87 -7.64
N ASN A 33 9.08 3.77 -8.14
CA ASN A 33 9.42 2.62 -7.31
C ASN A 33 10.67 2.92 -6.46
N ILE A 34 10.60 2.62 -5.17
CA ILE A 34 11.72 2.71 -4.22
C ILE A 34 12.07 1.29 -3.76
N ALA A 35 13.36 0.95 -3.73
CA ALA A 35 13.83 -0.38 -3.34
C ALA A 35 15.14 -0.33 -2.56
N GLN A 36 15.31 -1.30 -1.67
CA GLN A 36 16.56 -1.59 -0.96
C GLN A 36 16.67 -3.10 -0.71
N TYR A 37 17.86 -3.56 -0.31
CA TYR A 37 18.08 -4.91 0.20
C TYR A 37 18.97 -4.87 1.43
N THR A 38 18.82 -5.88 2.29
CA THR A 38 19.63 -6.04 3.51
C THR A 38 20.41 -7.34 3.41
N VAL A 39 21.73 -7.27 3.54
CA VAL A 39 22.58 -8.46 3.64
C VAL A 39 22.55 -8.95 5.08
N ILE A 40 22.24 -10.24 5.25
CA ILE A 40 22.26 -10.91 6.54
C ILE A 40 23.27 -12.05 6.46
N ASP A 41 24.37 -11.93 7.18
CA ASP A 41 25.40 -12.96 7.24
C ASP A 41 24.99 -14.07 8.22
N GLY A 42 24.15 -14.99 7.73
CA GLY A 42 23.65 -16.11 8.52
C GLY A 42 22.49 -16.87 7.87
N VAL A 43 21.98 -17.87 8.58
CA VAL A 43 20.79 -18.62 8.14
C VAL A 43 19.54 -17.86 8.55
N ILE A 44 18.63 -17.66 7.61
CA ILE A 44 17.27 -17.16 7.87
C ILE A 44 16.29 -18.32 7.73
N ASP A 45 15.47 -18.52 8.76
CA ASP A 45 14.26 -19.34 8.65
C ASP A 45 13.19 -18.53 7.91
N ALA A 46 12.85 -18.95 6.69
CA ALA A 46 11.91 -18.25 5.84
C ALA A 46 10.50 -18.17 6.45
N ALA A 47 10.05 -19.20 7.17
CA ALA A 47 8.71 -19.21 7.76
C ALA A 47 8.61 -18.22 8.93
N VAL A 48 9.66 -18.16 9.75
CA VAL A 48 9.75 -17.16 10.84
C VAL A 48 9.86 -15.75 10.28
N PHE A 49 10.67 -15.56 9.23
CA PHE A 49 10.82 -14.24 8.59
C PHE A 49 9.51 -13.77 7.94
N GLU A 50 8.78 -14.65 7.27
CA GLU A 50 7.46 -14.34 6.71
C GLU A 50 6.47 -13.95 7.82
N ALA A 51 6.43 -14.66 8.94
CA ALA A 51 5.59 -14.31 10.07
C ALA A 51 5.93 -12.92 10.64
N ALA A 52 7.22 -12.59 10.75
CA ALA A 52 7.67 -11.27 11.16
C ALA A 52 7.26 -10.17 10.15
N LEU A 53 7.35 -10.43 8.85
CA LEU A 53 6.89 -9.49 7.82
C LEU A 53 5.38 -9.25 7.90
N ARG A 54 4.58 -10.30 8.09
CA ARG A 54 3.12 -10.16 8.27
C ARG A 54 2.79 -9.29 9.48
N GLN A 55 3.48 -9.52 10.61
CA GLN A 55 3.33 -8.68 11.80
C GLN A 55 3.68 -7.21 11.52
N VAL A 56 4.79 -6.93 10.82
CA VAL A 56 5.16 -5.56 10.44
C VAL A 56 4.10 -4.91 9.54
N ILE A 57 3.50 -5.66 8.60
CA ILE A 57 2.43 -5.13 7.74
C ILE A 57 1.17 -4.80 8.55
N ASP A 58 0.86 -5.57 9.59
CA ASP A 58 -0.25 -5.29 10.48
C ASP A 58 0.02 -4.03 11.34
N GLU A 59 1.25 -3.89 11.85
CA GLU A 59 1.69 -2.76 12.67
C GLU A 59 1.88 -1.45 11.87
N ALA A 60 2.36 -1.53 10.63
CA ALA A 60 2.58 -0.39 9.73
C ALA A 60 1.44 -0.27 8.70
N ASP A 61 0.37 0.42 9.09
CA ASP A 61 -0.86 0.60 8.32
C ASP A 61 -0.68 1.12 6.89
N THR A 62 0.34 1.94 6.63
CA THR A 62 0.70 2.41 5.28
C THR A 62 0.92 1.28 4.27
N LEU A 63 1.45 0.13 4.72
CA LEU A 63 1.68 -1.06 3.87
C LEU A 63 0.38 -1.75 3.46
N ARG A 64 -0.75 -1.36 4.04
CA ARG A 64 -2.09 -1.88 3.75
C ARG A 64 -2.96 -0.86 3.02
N LEU A 65 -2.42 0.30 2.62
CA LEU A 65 -3.19 1.28 1.85
C LEU A 65 -3.61 0.72 0.49
N GLN A 66 -4.88 0.90 0.17
CA GLN A 66 -5.45 0.69 -1.16
C GLN A 66 -5.88 2.04 -1.73
N PHE A 67 -5.55 2.26 -2.99
CA PHE A 67 -5.98 3.43 -3.75
C PHE A 67 -7.18 3.07 -4.61
N VAL A 68 -8.21 3.91 -4.60
CA VAL A 68 -9.49 3.66 -5.26
C VAL A 68 -9.90 4.93 -6.02
N ASP A 69 -10.27 4.79 -7.29
CA ASP A 69 -10.82 5.89 -8.07
C ASP A 69 -12.20 6.30 -7.53
N SER A 70 -12.46 7.61 -7.56
CA SER A 70 -13.76 8.20 -7.27
C SER A 70 -14.05 9.37 -8.21
N ASP A 71 -15.27 9.90 -8.17
CA ASP A 71 -15.67 11.08 -8.96
C ASP A 71 -14.80 12.32 -8.65
N ASP A 72 -14.26 12.41 -7.43
CA ASP A 72 -13.40 13.52 -6.98
C ASP A 72 -11.89 13.24 -7.17
N GLY A 73 -11.54 12.14 -7.84
CA GLY A 73 -10.16 11.69 -8.06
C GLY A 73 -9.76 10.47 -7.23
N LEU A 74 -8.44 10.19 -7.20
CA LEU A 74 -7.91 9.04 -6.48
C LEU A 74 -8.00 9.25 -4.97
N ARG A 75 -8.54 8.26 -4.25
CA ARG A 75 -8.71 8.27 -2.79
C ARG A 75 -7.98 7.10 -2.16
N GLN A 76 -7.71 7.16 -0.86
CA GLN A 76 -7.00 6.11 -0.12
C GLN A 76 -7.80 5.55 1.05
N ARG A 77 -7.60 4.27 1.37
CA ARG A 77 -8.15 3.62 2.56
C ARG A 77 -7.22 2.52 3.04
N ILE A 78 -7.36 2.13 4.31
CA ILE A 78 -6.71 0.94 4.83
C ILE A 78 -7.50 -0.29 4.34
N GLY A 79 -6.82 -1.18 3.61
CA GLY A 79 -7.34 -2.47 3.17
C GLY A 79 -7.10 -3.58 4.20
N ALA A 80 -7.72 -4.73 3.95
CA ALA A 80 -7.44 -5.96 4.68
C ALA A 80 -6.36 -6.76 3.94
N PRO A 81 -5.30 -7.22 4.62
CA PRO A 81 -4.32 -8.11 4.02
C PRO A 81 -4.95 -9.50 3.76
N ALA A 82 -4.40 -10.28 2.83
CA ALA A 82 -4.98 -11.56 2.44
C ALA A 82 -4.83 -12.68 3.49
N TRP A 83 -4.06 -12.45 4.55
CA TRP A 83 -3.77 -13.42 5.62
C TRP A 83 -4.45 -13.09 6.96
N SER A 84 -5.25 -12.01 7.01
CA SER A 84 -6.06 -11.65 8.18
C SER A 84 -7.37 -12.44 8.23
#